data_AF-A0A6B2T0F2-F1
#
_entry.id   AF-A0A6B2T0F2-F1
#
_cell.length_a   1.000
_cell.length_b   1.000
_cell.length_c   1.000
_cell.angle_alpha   90.00
_cell.angle_beta   90.00
_cell.angle_gamma   90.00
#
_symmetry.space_group_name_H-M   'P 1'
#
loop_
_entity.id
_entity.type
_entity.pdbx_description
1 polymer ?
#
loop_
_entity_poly.entity_id
_entity_poly.type
_entity_poly.pdbx_seq_one_letter_code
_entity_poly.pdbx_strand_id
1 'polypeptide(L)'
;PGEPHRPGEDPELDQFVTHLRGLVGKVLRYEARFRADELLPPDGHVGTVAAWDIGRASKMARWGRGARYATHAEMTKALERASEAARATYTSWETFSAGYVLGRCLHFDEESFGSWYTDVLRAHRALTTDPDSPWLTVPFP
;
A
#
# COMPACT_ATOMS: atom_id res chain seq x y z
N PRO A 1 -29.04 22.49 -10.11
CA PRO A 1 -28.67 21.34 -9.24
C PRO A 1 -29.52 20.13 -9.62
N GLY A 2 -28.90 19.09 -10.19
CA GLY A 2 -29.60 17.88 -10.62
C GLY A 2 -30.20 17.13 -9.43
N GLU A 3 -31.37 16.55 -9.64
CA GLU A 3 -32.02 15.66 -8.67
C GLU A 3 -31.07 14.50 -8.32
N PRO A 4 -30.90 14.16 -7.03
CA PRO A 4 -30.03 13.05 -6.65
C PRO A 4 -30.56 11.74 -7.24
N HIS A 5 -29.66 10.97 -7.86
CA HIS A 5 -29.94 9.66 -8.44
C HIS A 5 -30.72 8.76 -7.48
N ARG A 6 -31.87 8.22 -7.90
CA ARG A 6 -32.59 7.20 -7.13
C ARG A 6 -32.14 5.80 -7.59
N PRO A 7 -31.88 4.86 -6.65
CA PRO A 7 -31.58 3.48 -7.00
C PRO A 7 -32.63 2.91 -7.97
N GLY A 8 -32.18 2.33 -9.07
CA GLY A 8 -33.03 1.78 -10.14
C GLY A 8 -33.27 2.70 -11.34
N GLU A 9 -32.85 3.98 -11.30
CA GLU A 9 -33.00 4.92 -12.43
C GLU A 9 -31.91 4.76 -13.52
N ASP A 10 -30.76 4.19 -13.17
CA ASP A 10 -29.57 4.04 -14.02
C ASP A 10 -28.80 2.77 -13.59
N PRO A 11 -28.93 1.67 -14.36
CA PRO A 11 -28.25 0.41 -14.04
C PRO A 11 -26.71 0.48 -14.03
N GLU A 12 -26.10 1.39 -14.80
CA GLU A 12 -24.64 1.54 -14.82
C GLU A 12 -24.17 2.23 -13.55
N LEU A 13 -24.85 3.32 -13.16
CA LEU A 13 -24.57 4.03 -11.91
C LEU A 13 -24.83 3.14 -10.68
N ASP A 14 -25.89 2.34 -10.69
CA ASP A 14 -26.20 1.40 -9.61
C ASP A 14 -25.13 0.31 -9.45
N GLN A 15 -24.61 -0.23 -10.56
CA GLN A 15 -23.50 -1.17 -10.55
C GLN A 15 -22.22 -0.53 -10.00
N PHE A 16 -21.92 0.69 -10.42
CA PHE A 16 -20.77 1.43 -9.93
C PHE A 16 -20.86 1.71 -8.42
N VAL A 17 -22.01 2.16 -7.93
CA VAL A 17 -22.26 2.38 -6.49
C VAL A 17 -22.13 1.08 -5.70
N THR A 18 -22.66 -0.03 -6.22
CA THR A 18 -22.55 -1.34 -5.59
C THR A 18 -21.09 -1.79 -5.49
N HIS A 19 -20.32 -1.63 -6.57
CA HIS A 19 -18.90 -1.94 -6.59
C HIS A 19 -18.11 -1.10 -5.57
N LEU A 20 -18.33 0.22 -5.55
CA LEU A 20 -17.68 1.12 -4.59
C LEU A 20 -17.99 0.75 -3.14
N ARG A 21 -19.26 0.45 -2.82
CA ARG A 21 -19.65 -0.01 -1.48
C ARG A 21 -18.92 -1.29 -1.09
N GLY A 22 -18.80 -2.24 -2.02
CA GLY A 22 -18.04 -3.47 -1.82
C GLY A 22 -16.56 -3.20 -1.52
N LEU A 23 -15.93 -2.32 -2.31
CA LEU A 23 -14.52 -1.94 -2.12
C LEU A 23 -14.29 -1.21 -0.79
N VAL A 24 -15.15 -0.25 -0.43
CA VAL A 24 -15.09 0.44 0.87
C VAL A 24 -15.21 -0.56 2.01
N GLY A 25 -16.16 -1.51 1.93
CA GLY A 25 -16.31 -2.57 2.92
C GLY A 25 -15.05 -3.41 3.07
N LYS A 26 -14.40 -3.76 1.96
CA LYS A 26 -13.14 -4.52 1.94
C LYS A 26 -12.00 -3.74 2.60
N VAL A 27 -11.84 -2.46 2.26
CA VAL A 27 -10.83 -1.59 2.90
C VAL A 27 -11.05 -1.50 4.41
N LEU A 28 -12.28 -1.25 4.87
CA LEU A 28 -12.59 -1.15 6.29
C LEU A 28 -12.29 -2.43 7.07
N ARG A 29 -12.51 -3.61 6.47
CA ARG A 29 -12.17 -4.90 7.09
C ARG A 29 -10.67 -5.12 7.20
N TYR A 30 -9.89 -4.74 6.18
CA TYR A 30 -8.43 -4.77 6.29
C TYR A 30 -7.90 -3.82 7.35
N GLU A 31 -8.38 -2.57 7.38
CA GLU A 31 -7.94 -1.63 8.41
C GLU A 31 -8.32 -2.11 9.82
N ALA A 32 -9.50 -2.69 9.99
CA ALA A 32 -9.89 -3.32 11.26
C ALA A 32 -8.94 -4.46 11.64
N ARG A 33 -8.53 -5.30 10.69
CA ARG A 33 -7.53 -6.34 10.91
C ARG A 33 -6.16 -5.76 11.26
N PHE A 34 -5.72 -4.71 10.57
CA PHE A 34 -4.43 -4.07 10.81
C PHE A 34 -4.36 -3.45 12.19
N ARG A 35 -5.44 -2.85 12.68
CA ARG A 35 -5.55 -2.38 14.06
C ARG A 35 -5.50 -3.53 15.07
N ALA A 36 -6.22 -4.62 14.81
CA ALA A 36 -6.21 -5.80 15.66
C ALA A 36 -4.83 -6.48 15.75
N ASP A 37 -4.02 -6.38 14.68
CA ASP A 37 -2.66 -6.91 14.62
C ASP A 37 -1.57 -5.86 14.88
N GLU A 38 -1.94 -4.66 15.34
CA GLU A 38 -1.02 -3.57 15.70
C GLU A 38 -0.12 -3.07 14.55
N LEU A 39 -0.54 -3.31 13.29
CA LEU A 39 0.07 -2.70 12.10
C LEU A 39 -0.35 -1.23 11.97
N LEU A 40 -1.55 -0.91 12.45
CA LEU A 40 -2.05 0.45 12.60
C LEU A 40 -2.31 0.77 14.08
N PRO A 41 -2.17 2.04 14.51
CA PRO A 41 -2.64 2.46 15.83
C PRO A 41 -4.17 2.33 15.94
N PRO A 42 -4.76 2.37 17.15
CA PRO A 42 -6.19 2.15 17.37
C PRO A 42 -7.13 3.03 16.52
N ASP A 43 -6.75 4.28 16.24
CA ASP A 43 -7.52 5.21 15.39
C ASP A 43 -6.89 5.39 13.99
N GLY A 44 -5.93 4.54 13.65
CA GLY A 44 -5.19 4.59 12.39
C GLY A 44 -6.01 4.10 11.20
N HIS A 45 -5.74 4.69 10.05
CA HIS A 45 -6.30 4.32 8.75
C HIS A 45 -5.24 4.48 7.64
N VAL A 46 -5.47 3.87 6.49
CA VAL A 46 -4.58 3.95 5.33
C VAL A 46 -5.11 4.99 4.35
N GLY A 47 -4.45 6.16 4.29
CA GLY A 47 -4.88 7.25 3.40
C GLY A 47 -4.68 6.97 1.90
N THR A 48 -3.74 6.09 1.54
CA THR A 48 -3.44 5.74 0.15
C THR A 48 -2.66 4.42 0.06
N VAL A 49 -2.80 3.73 -1.06
CA VAL A 49 -2.05 2.48 -1.37
C VAL A 49 -0.88 2.72 -2.32
N ALA A 50 -0.52 3.97 -2.60
CA ALA A 50 0.55 4.32 -3.56
C ALA A 50 1.90 3.64 -3.26
N ALA A 51 2.18 3.30 -2.00
CA ALA A 51 3.40 2.60 -1.59
C ALA A 51 3.52 1.23 -2.27
N TRP A 52 2.40 0.58 -2.60
CA TRP A 52 2.40 -0.67 -3.37
C TRP A 52 3.05 -0.49 -4.74
N ASP A 53 2.71 0.59 -5.45
CA ASP A 53 3.25 0.89 -6.77
C ASP A 53 4.70 1.40 -6.67
N ILE A 54 4.98 2.28 -5.72
CA ILE A 54 6.32 2.82 -5.48
C ILE A 54 7.31 1.69 -5.10
N GLY A 55 6.89 0.79 -4.21
CA GLY A 55 7.68 -0.37 -3.80
C GLY A 55 8.01 -1.27 -5.00
N ARG A 56 7.02 -1.54 -5.87
CA ARG A 56 7.24 -2.30 -7.11
C ARG A 56 8.14 -1.56 -8.10
N ALA A 57 8.00 -0.24 -8.25
CA ALA A 57 8.88 0.56 -9.10
C ALA A 57 10.35 0.46 -8.65
N SER A 58 10.61 0.54 -7.34
CA SER A 58 11.97 0.36 -6.79
C SER A 58 12.54 -1.03 -7.10
N LYS A 59 11.69 -2.06 -7.04
CA LYS A 59 12.05 -3.45 -7.33
C LYS A 59 12.35 -3.64 -8.82
N MET A 60 11.54 -3.07 -9.70
CA MET A 60 11.76 -3.09 -11.15
C MET A 60 13.07 -2.41 -11.54
N ALA A 61 13.43 -1.28 -10.91
CA ALA A 61 14.71 -0.63 -11.16
C ALA A 61 15.90 -1.56 -10.85
N ARG A 62 15.90 -2.20 -9.68
CA ARG A 62 16.95 -3.15 -9.26
C ARG A 62 16.98 -4.39 -10.15
N TRP A 63 15.83 -4.93 -10.52
CA TRP A 63 15.74 -6.06 -11.44
C TRP A 63 16.22 -5.73 -12.86
N GLY A 64 15.87 -4.57 -13.39
CA GLY A 64 16.36 -4.10 -14.69
C GLY A 64 17.89 -4.05 -14.72
N ARG A 65 18.52 -3.55 -13.63
CA ARG A 65 19.98 -3.59 -13.51
C ARG A 65 20.52 -5.01 -13.41
N GLY A 66 19.96 -5.84 -12.53
CA GLY A 66 20.41 -7.22 -12.33
C GLY A 66 20.31 -8.09 -13.59
N ALA A 67 19.28 -7.85 -14.41
CA ALA A 67 19.05 -8.51 -15.69
C ALA A 67 19.77 -7.84 -16.87
N ARG A 68 20.60 -6.81 -16.63
CA ARG A 68 21.37 -6.07 -17.63
C ARG A 68 20.53 -5.30 -18.67
N TYR A 69 19.26 -5.03 -18.36
CA TYR A 69 18.40 -4.14 -19.14
C TYR A 69 18.57 -2.66 -18.80
N ALA A 70 19.26 -2.33 -17.70
CA ALA A 70 19.55 -0.97 -17.30
C ALA A 70 21.01 -0.79 -16.85
N THR A 71 21.56 0.37 -17.13
CA THR A 71 22.82 0.85 -16.55
C THR A 71 22.66 1.14 -15.06
N HIS A 72 23.78 1.28 -14.34
CA HIS A 72 23.75 1.69 -12.94
C HIS A 72 23.13 3.09 -12.78
N ALA A 73 23.46 4.03 -13.68
CA ALA A 73 22.92 5.38 -13.66
C ALA A 73 21.40 5.42 -13.85
N GLU A 74 20.85 4.62 -14.77
CA GLU A 74 19.40 4.52 -14.99
C GLU A 74 18.67 3.92 -13.77
N MET A 75 19.26 2.90 -13.13
CA MET A 75 18.73 2.33 -11.90
C MET A 75 18.70 3.37 -10.78
N THR A 76 19.81 4.09 -10.56
CA THR A 76 19.89 5.12 -9.52
C THR A 76 18.85 6.22 -9.74
N LYS A 77 18.74 6.74 -10.98
CA LYS A 77 17.73 7.74 -11.35
C LYS A 77 16.29 7.25 -11.13
N ALA A 78 16.02 5.98 -11.40
CA ALA A 78 14.70 5.39 -11.15
C ALA A 78 14.41 5.25 -9.64
N LEU A 79 15.41 4.90 -8.84
CA LEU A 79 15.29 4.82 -7.38
C LEU A 79 15.11 6.20 -6.74
N GLU A 80 15.81 7.22 -7.23
CA GLU A 80 15.63 8.62 -6.81
C GLU A 80 14.17 9.08 -7.01
N ARG A 81 13.61 8.85 -8.20
CA ARG A 81 12.20 9.16 -8.49
C ARG A 81 11.22 8.41 -7.59
N ALA A 82 11.48 7.13 -7.33
CA ALA A 82 10.65 6.35 -6.41
C ALA A 82 10.74 6.90 -4.97
N SER A 83 11.92 7.33 -4.54
CA SER A 83 12.13 7.95 -3.24
C SER A 83 11.43 9.31 -3.13
N GLU A 84 11.49 10.14 -4.18
CA GLU A 84 10.77 11.40 -4.24
C GLU A 84 9.25 11.20 -4.19
N ALA A 85 8.73 10.20 -4.89
CA ALA A 85 7.30 9.85 -4.82
C ALA A 85 6.89 9.36 -3.41
N ALA A 86 7.75 8.58 -2.75
CA ALA A 86 7.51 8.14 -1.36
C ALA A 86 7.47 9.35 -0.41
N ARG A 87 8.48 10.23 -0.48
CA ARG A 87 8.57 11.50 0.27
C ARG A 87 7.33 12.38 0.13
N ALA A 88 6.84 12.52 -1.09
CA ALA A 88 5.69 13.38 -1.37
C ALA A 88 4.37 12.80 -0.84
N THR A 89 4.32 11.50 -0.54
CA THR A 89 3.07 10.78 -0.22
C THR A 89 2.98 10.33 1.23
N TYR A 90 4.12 10.03 1.87
CA TYR A 90 4.19 9.45 3.21
C TYR A 90 5.10 10.27 4.10
N THR A 91 4.85 10.20 5.41
CA THR A 91 5.62 10.95 6.43
C THR A 91 6.46 10.04 7.31
N SER A 92 6.27 8.72 7.22
CA SER A 92 6.98 7.76 8.04
C SER A 92 7.06 6.37 7.40
N TRP A 93 7.98 5.54 7.90
CA TRP A 93 8.11 4.15 7.46
C TRP A 93 6.83 3.32 7.75
N GLU A 94 6.17 3.56 8.88
CA GLU A 94 4.94 2.88 9.29
C GLU A 94 3.80 3.18 8.32
N THR A 95 3.59 4.45 7.97
CA THR A 95 2.53 4.84 7.03
C THR A 95 2.80 4.31 5.62
N PHE A 96 4.07 4.33 5.18
CA PHE A 96 4.48 3.71 3.92
C PHE A 96 4.21 2.20 3.92
N SER A 97 4.57 1.51 5.01
CA SER A 97 4.37 0.08 5.16
C SER A 97 2.88 -0.30 5.16
N ALA A 98 2.04 0.44 5.87
CA ALA A 98 0.60 0.22 5.87
C ALA A 98 -0.03 0.41 4.49
N GLY A 99 0.37 1.45 3.75
CA GLY A 99 -0.04 1.64 2.36
C GLY A 99 0.38 0.49 1.44
N TYR A 100 1.61 -0.03 1.62
CA TYR A 100 2.11 -1.16 0.85
C TYR A 100 1.34 -2.45 1.14
N VAL A 101 1.12 -2.74 2.44
CA VAL A 101 0.39 -3.92 2.91
C VAL A 101 -1.03 -3.92 2.37
N LEU A 102 -1.77 -2.80 2.50
CA LEU A 102 -3.14 -2.70 2.00
C LEU A 102 -3.20 -2.89 0.48
N GLY A 103 -2.33 -2.20 -0.27
CA GLY A 103 -2.29 -2.34 -1.73
C GLY A 103 -2.01 -3.77 -2.20
N ARG A 104 -1.09 -4.48 -1.54
CA ARG A 104 -0.84 -5.90 -1.80
C ARG A 104 -2.07 -6.76 -1.50
N CYS A 105 -2.72 -6.55 -0.36
CA CYS A 105 -3.86 -7.37 0.06
C CYS A 105 -5.10 -7.15 -0.81
N LEU A 106 -5.37 -5.90 -1.22
CA LEU A 106 -6.46 -5.60 -2.15
C LEU A 106 -6.29 -6.34 -3.48
N HIS A 107 -5.05 -6.54 -3.92
CA HIS A 107 -4.72 -7.19 -5.19
C HIS A 107 -4.68 -8.73 -5.12
N PHE A 108 -4.26 -9.32 -4.01
CA PHE A 108 -3.97 -10.77 -3.96
C PHE A 108 -4.60 -11.56 -2.81
N ASP A 109 -5.00 -10.92 -1.70
CA ASP A 109 -5.32 -11.67 -0.47
C ASP A 109 -6.78 -12.15 -0.40
N GLU A 110 -7.68 -11.53 -1.18
CA GLU A 110 -9.12 -11.90 -1.21
C GLU A 110 -9.80 -11.92 0.18
N GLU A 111 -9.27 -11.14 1.14
CA GLU A 111 -9.76 -11.07 2.53
C GLU A 111 -9.62 -12.41 3.29
N SER A 112 -8.73 -13.29 2.82
CA SER A 112 -8.39 -14.54 3.50
C SER A 112 -7.52 -14.32 4.74
N PHE A 113 -6.81 -13.19 4.79
CA PHE A 113 -5.79 -12.91 5.81
C PHE A 113 -4.73 -14.03 5.89
N GLY A 114 -4.45 -14.65 4.74
CA GLY A 114 -3.55 -15.80 4.59
C GLY A 114 -2.08 -15.40 4.49
N SER A 115 -1.29 -16.13 3.71
CA SER A 115 0.14 -15.83 3.51
C SER A 115 0.36 -14.45 2.87
N TRP A 116 -0.52 -14.03 1.96
CA TRP A 116 -0.44 -12.71 1.32
C TRP A 116 -0.44 -11.55 2.33
N TYR A 117 -1.22 -11.68 3.41
CA TYR A 117 -1.25 -10.74 4.53
C TYR A 117 -0.19 -11.04 5.61
N THR A 118 -0.12 -12.28 6.10
CA THR A 118 0.74 -12.63 7.25
C THR A 118 2.24 -12.46 6.96
N ASP A 119 2.67 -12.68 5.72
CA ASP A 119 4.07 -12.45 5.32
C ASP A 119 4.45 -10.96 5.38
N VAL A 120 3.58 -10.07 4.87
CA VAL A 120 3.85 -8.62 4.95
C VAL A 120 3.67 -8.09 6.36
N LEU A 121 2.76 -8.63 7.17
CA LEU A 121 2.63 -8.28 8.58
C LEU A 121 3.92 -8.61 9.34
N ARG A 122 4.50 -9.81 9.10
CA ARG A 122 5.78 -10.19 9.71
C ARG A 122 6.90 -9.24 9.28
N ALA A 123 6.97 -8.91 7.99
CA ALA A 123 7.97 -7.97 7.48
C ALA A 123 7.78 -6.56 8.07
N HIS A 124 6.54 -6.07 8.16
CA HIS A 124 6.20 -4.80 8.79
C HIS A 124 6.75 -4.77 10.22
N ARG A 125 6.38 -5.76 11.05
CA ARG A 125 6.81 -5.84 12.45
C ARG A 125 8.33 -5.89 12.57
N ALA A 126 8.99 -6.74 11.79
CA ALA A 126 10.45 -6.82 11.82
C ALA A 126 11.08 -5.47 11.49
N LEU A 127 10.60 -4.78 10.44
CA LEU A 127 11.18 -3.51 10.03
C LEU A 127 10.86 -2.38 11.00
N THR A 128 9.71 -2.34 11.66
CA THR A 128 9.32 -1.23 12.56
C THR A 128 9.69 -1.45 14.02
N THR A 129 10.14 -2.65 14.41
CA THR A 129 10.41 -2.96 15.84
C THR A 129 11.78 -3.56 16.12
N ASP A 130 12.45 -4.18 15.14
CA ASP A 130 13.79 -4.74 15.35
C ASP A 130 14.79 -3.59 15.56
N PRO A 131 15.53 -3.54 16.70
CA PRO A 131 16.52 -2.49 16.98
C PRO A 131 17.60 -2.35 15.90
N ASP A 132 17.94 -3.43 15.20
CA ASP A 132 18.93 -3.44 14.12
C ASP A 132 18.30 -3.11 12.74
N SER A 133 17.00 -2.81 12.71
CA SER A 133 16.30 -2.47 11.48
C SER A 133 16.83 -1.18 10.86
N PRO A 134 17.04 -1.15 9.54
CA PRO A 134 17.35 0.08 8.83
C PRO A 134 16.25 1.13 8.96
N TRP A 135 14.99 0.76 9.22
CA TRP A 135 13.89 1.73 9.36
C TRP A 135 13.89 2.47 10.69
N LEU A 136 14.60 1.96 11.70
CA LEU A 136 14.81 2.66 12.97
C LEU A 136 16.09 3.49 12.98
N THR A 137 17.03 3.18 12.08
CA THR A 137 18.36 3.82 12.03
C THR A 137 18.51 4.82 10.87
N VAL A 138 17.69 4.69 9.82
CA VAL A 138 17.65 5.61 8.68
C VAL A 138 16.33 6.39 8.72
N PRO A 139 16.37 7.73 8.72
CA PRO A 139 15.15 8.52 8.68
C PRO A 139 14.34 8.16 7.43
N PHE A 140 13.01 8.25 7.54
CA PHE A 140 12.19 8.16 6.34
C PHE A 140 12.69 9.21 5.35
N PRO A 141 12.92 8.84 4.07
CA PRO A 141 13.45 9.77 3.09
C PRO A 141 12.65 11.05 3.14
#